data_AF-A0A356R8H6-F1
#
_entry.id   AF-A0A356R8H6-F1
#
_cell.length_a   1.000
_cell.length_b   1.000
_cell.length_c   1.000
_cell.angle_alpha   90.00
_cell.angle_beta   90.00
_cell.angle_gamma   90.00
#
_symmetry.space_group_name_H-M   'P 1'
#
loop_
_entity.id
_entity.type
_entity.pdbx_description
1 polymer ?
#
loop_
_entity_poly.entity_id
_entity_poly.type
_entity_poly.pdbx_seq_one_letter_code
_entity_poly.pdbx_strand_id
1 'polypeptide(L)'
;MTPLAMGSHKGSEEHHVGSDTATEEMAGHAIPGAPFQVFLHEEKGAVETGSRSQSPANAALKTVVEAFGRMMDHRTEYGRFDEALNKGALQKVIIEPKVVNREGKEFLLLVARTSQPNQVKLLISASALEEQGYLNHPDQLVPVLAREFQWVVSKADTTPDRQMNVVRADLTQAPILTNQKIGKLSGEEREQVLQELFRTYLTTVDQYA
;
A
#
# COMPACT_ATOMS: atom_id res chain seq x y z
N MET A 1 8.65 -5.98 -27.83
CA MET A 1 8.67 -7.08 -26.85
C MET A 1 9.04 -6.47 -25.51
N THR A 2 8.05 -6.29 -24.64
CA THR A 2 8.20 -5.68 -23.32
C THR A 2 7.84 -6.76 -22.30
N PRO A 3 8.72 -7.11 -21.34
CA PRO A 3 8.35 -8.11 -20.35
C PRO A 3 7.40 -7.47 -19.33
N LEU A 4 6.19 -8.04 -19.20
CA LEU A 4 5.33 -7.80 -18.05
C LEU A 4 5.98 -8.47 -16.84
N ALA A 5 6.53 -7.68 -15.93
CA ALA A 5 6.85 -8.14 -14.59
C ALA A 5 5.53 -8.25 -13.79
N MET A 6 5.05 -9.47 -13.62
CA MET A 6 3.91 -9.77 -12.75
C MET A 6 4.35 -9.59 -11.29
N GLY A 7 3.87 -8.51 -10.66
CA GLY A 7 3.99 -8.32 -9.21
C GLY A 7 3.18 -9.40 -8.49
N SER A 8 3.87 -10.36 -7.89
CA SER A 8 3.27 -11.40 -7.05
C SER A 8 3.33 -10.93 -5.61
N HIS A 9 2.24 -10.40 -5.06
CA HIS A 9 2.16 -10.07 -3.63
C HIS A 9 0.82 -10.48 -3.02
N LYS A 10 0.91 -11.59 -2.27
CA LYS A 10 -0.09 -12.19 -1.39
C LYS A 10 -0.45 -11.21 -0.27
N GLY A 11 -1.75 -11.08 -0.01
CA GLY A 11 -2.29 -10.24 1.05
C GLY A 11 -2.16 -10.84 2.45
N SER A 12 -2.47 -9.97 3.43
CA SER A 12 -2.78 -10.25 4.83
C SER A 12 -1.62 -10.76 5.70
N GLU A 13 -0.83 -9.85 6.28
CA GLU A 13 -0.20 -10.08 7.59
C GLU A 13 -0.24 -8.82 8.45
N GLU A 14 -0.63 -8.98 9.72
CA GLU A 14 -0.66 -7.93 10.73
C GLU A 14 0.77 -7.55 11.12
N HIS A 15 1.26 -6.44 10.58
CA HIS A 15 2.62 -5.96 10.84
C HIS A 15 2.67 -5.05 12.08
N HIS A 16 2.85 -5.64 13.26
CA HIS A 16 3.30 -4.94 14.47
C HIS A 16 4.80 -4.64 14.41
N VAL A 17 5.29 -3.73 13.57
CA VAL A 17 6.72 -3.34 13.68
C VAL A 17 6.93 -2.71 15.05
N GLY A 18 7.76 -3.37 15.86
CA GLY A 18 7.97 -3.04 17.26
C GLY A 18 8.60 -1.67 17.46
N SER A 19 8.19 -1.06 18.55
CA SER A 19 8.83 0.02 19.31
C SER A 19 8.96 1.39 18.63
N ASP A 20 8.12 2.30 19.11
CA ASP A 20 8.29 3.75 19.16
C ASP A 20 9.59 4.16 19.88
N THR A 21 10.76 3.83 19.31
CA THR A 21 12.06 4.28 19.81
C THR A 21 12.97 4.68 18.66
N ALA A 22 12.56 5.69 17.89
CA ALA A 22 13.48 6.53 17.13
C ALA A 22 13.28 7.96 17.63
N THR A 23 14.16 8.32 18.56
CA THR A 23 14.48 9.64 19.13
C THR A 23 13.83 10.82 18.40
N GLU A 24 12.98 11.54 19.12
CA GLU A 24 12.28 12.75 18.72
C GLU A 24 13.22 13.97 18.62
N GLU A 25 14.27 13.92 17.78
CA GLU A 25 15.16 15.07 17.53
C GLU A 25 15.64 15.17 16.07
N MET A 26 14.79 14.79 15.11
CA MET A 26 15.07 15.02 13.68
C MET A 26 14.20 16.16 13.14
N ALA A 27 14.83 17.17 12.56
CA ALA A 27 14.13 18.28 11.91
C ALA A 27 13.31 17.75 10.71
N GLY A 28 11.99 17.73 10.89
CA GLY A 28 11.06 17.37 9.82
C GLY A 28 11.02 18.44 8.72
N HIS A 29 10.94 17.98 7.48
CA HIS A 29 10.77 18.84 6.31
C HIS A 29 9.29 18.92 5.97
N ALA A 30 8.73 20.12 6.12
CA ALA A 30 7.34 20.38 5.78
C ALA A 30 7.17 20.49 4.26
N ILE A 31 6.09 19.90 3.74
CA ILE A 31 5.62 20.10 2.38
C ILE A 31 4.42 21.06 2.45
N PRO A 32 4.41 22.19 1.72
CA PRO A 32 3.30 23.12 1.73
C PRO A 32 1.94 22.44 1.46
N GLY A 33 0.98 22.63 2.36
CA GLY A 33 -0.37 22.07 2.25
C GLY A 33 -0.51 20.60 2.66
N ALA A 34 0.59 19.89 2.93
CA ALA A 34 0.53 18.51 3.42
C ALA A 34 0.36 18.47 4.96
N PRO A 35 -0.47 17.57 5.50
CA PRO A 35 -0.67 17.39 6.95
C PRO A 35 0.45 16.54 7.61
N PHE A 36 1.48 16.16 6.85
CA PHE A 36 2.58 15.32 7.30
C PHE A 36 3.93 15.97 6.96
N GLN A 37 4.99 15.45 7.58
CA GLN A 37 6.36 15.90 7.35
C GLN A 37 7.25 14.73 6.90
N VAL A 38 8.34 15.06 6.20
CA VAL A 38 9.36 14.11 5.75
C VAL A 38 10.57 14.19 6.67
N PHE A 39 10.99 13.05 7.20
CA PHE A 39 12.11 12.93 8.11
C PHE A 39 13.22 12.13 7.45
N LEU A 40 14.47 12.52 7.68
CA LEU A 40 15.65 11.77 7.25
C LEU A 40 16.27 11.08 8.46
N HIS A 41 16.30 9.75 8.48
CA HIS A 41 16.95 9.00 9.56
C HIS A 41 18.46 8.96 9.32
N GLU A 42 19.22 9.56 10.23
CA GLU A 42 20.68 9.44 10.25
C GLU A 42 21.07 8.33 11.23
N GLU A 43 21.87 7.35 10.78
CA GLU A 43 22.46 6.36 11.67
C GLU A 43 23.35 7.08 12.70
N LYS A 44 23.18 6.72 13.98
CA LYS A 44 24.06 7.15 15.09
C LYS A 44 25.51 6.75 14.78
N GLY A 45 26.26 7.66 14.14
CA GLY A 45 27.67 7.42 13.80
C GLY A 45 28.32 8.43 12.85
N ALA A 46 27.55 9.26 12.14
CA ALA A 46 28.14 10.26 11.26
C ALA A 46 28.53 11.53 12.03
N VAL A 47 29.79 11.57 12.47
CA VAL A 47 30.45 12.75 13.03
C VAL A 47 30.39 13.92 12.04
N GLU A 48 30.00 15.09 12.55
CA GLU A 48 30.11 16.39 11.89
C GLU A 48 31.45 16.54 11.16
N THR A 49 31.41 16.55 9.83
CA THR A 49 32.47 17.19 9.05
C THR A 49 31.85 17.87 7.84
N GLY A 50 31.93 19.20 7.85
CA GLY A 50 31.51 20.05 6.75
C GLY A 50 32.17 19.63 5.44
N SER A 51 31.37 19.12 4.53
CA SER A 51 31.61 19.23 3.11
C SER A 51 30.26 19.23 2.42
N ARG A 52 29.97 20.31 1.68
CA ARG A 52 28.76 20.52 0.88
C ARG A 52 28.78 19.61 -0.36
N SER A 53 29.08 18.34 -0.17
CA SER A 53 28.83 17.28 -1.14
C SER A 53 27.43 16.76 -0.85
N GLN A 54 26.59 16.65 -1.87
CA GLN A 54 25.24 16.10 -1.71
C GLN A 54 25.39 14.65 -1.24
N SER A 55 25.24 14.40 0.06
CA SER A 55 25.13 13.02 0.53
C SER A 55 23.92 12.38 -0.18
N PRO A 56 24.00 11.10 -0.56
CA PRO A 56 22.87 10.39 -1.17
C PRO A 56 21.58 10.54 -0.36
N ALA A 57 21.71 10.61 0.96
CA ALA A 57 20.64 10.91 1.91
C ALA A 57 19.98 12.29 1.70
N ASN A 58 20.77 13.35 1.52
CA ASN A 58 20.26 14.70 1.22
C ASN A 58 19.63 14.79 -0.17
N ALA A 59 20.20 14.10 -1.16
CA ALA A 59 19.61 14.01 -2.51
C ALA A 59 18.27 13.27 -2.48
N ALA A 60 18.18 12.17 -1.71
CA ALA A 60 16.94 11.43 -1.50
C ALA A 60 15.88 12.29 -0.85
N LEU A 61 16.22 12.99 0.24
CA LEU A 61 15.34 13.92 0.93
C LEU A 61 14.78 15.00 -0.01
N LYS A 62 15.67 15.68 -0.75
CA LYS A 62 15.25 16.70 -1.72
C LYS A 62 14.30 16.11 -2.77
N THR A 63 14.65 14.96 -3.33
CA THR A 63 13.85 14.28 -4.36
C THR A 63 12.46 13.92 -3.83
N VAL A 64 12.37 13.36 -2.63
CA VAL A 64 11.10 12.98 -2.00
C VAL A 64 10.24 14.20 -1.71
N VAL A 65 10.82 15.27 -1.13
CA VAL A 65 10.10 16.52 -0.84
C VAL A 65 9.58 17.15 -2.14
N GLU A 66 10.40 17.22 -3.18
CA GLU A 66 9.99 17.76 -4.49
C GLU A 66 8.92 16.90 -5.16
N ALA A 67 9.02 15.57 -5.08
CA ALA A 67 8.02 14.66 -5.62
C ALA A 67 6.66 14.84 -4.91
N PHE A 68 6.66 14.91 -3.58
CA PHE A 68 5.43 15.22 -2.85
C PHE A 68 4.89 16.62 -3.12
N GLY A 69 5.77 17.61 -3.28
CA GLY A 69 5.37 18.97 -3.69
C GLY A 69 4.60 18.94 -5.01
N ARG A 70 5.09 18.20 -6.02
CA ARG A 70 4.39 18.03 -7.30
C ARG A 70 3.06 17.30 -7.16
N MET A 71 3.01 16.27 -6.31
CA MET A 71 1.75 15.59 -6.00
C MET A 71 0.74 16.51 -5.32
N MET A 72 1.20 17.43 -4.47
CA MET A 72 0.36 18.45 -3.83
C MET A 72 -0.16 19.48 -4.84
N ASP A 73 0.69 19.95 -5.75
CA ASP A 73 0.32 20.90 -6.80
C ASP A 73 -0.75 20.33 -7.75
N HIS A 74 -0.70 19.01 -7.99
CA HIS A 74 -1.61 18.28 -8.87
C HIS A 74 -2.53 17.30 -8.11
N ARG A 75 -2.92 17.65 -6.88
CA ARG A 75 -3.61 16.75 -5.94
C ARG A 75 -4.83 16.03 -6.54
N THR A 76 -5.63 16.70 -7.36
CA THR A 76 -6.84 16.14 -7.97
C THR A 76 -6.55 15.05 -9.02
N GLU A 77 -5.33 14.98 -9.55
CA GLU A 77 -4.91 13.94 -10.49
C GLU A 77 -4.59 12.62 -9.77
N TYR A 78 -4.36 12.68 -8.45
CA TYR A 78 -3.95 11.55 -7.62
C TYR A 78 -5.05 11.19 -6.60
N GLY A 79 -6.16 10.60 -7.04
CA GLY A 79 -7.33 10.37 -6.18
C GLY A 79 -7.07 9.64 -4.85
N ARG A 80 -6.17 8.63 -4.83
CA ARG A 80 -5.80 7.93 -3.58
C ARG A 80 -4.91 8.76 -2.65
N PHE A 81 -4.06 9.60 -3.22
CA PHE A 81 -3.28 10.57 -2.45
C PHE A 81 -4.21 11.61 -1.82
N ASP A 82 -5.11 12.18 -2.61
CA ASP A 82 -6.13 13.12 -2.14
C ASP A 82 -7.00 12.53 -1.01
N GLU A 83 -7.45 11.28 -1.18
CA GLU A 83 -8.19 10.55 -0.16
C GLU A 83 -7.39 10.39 1.14
N ALA A 84 -6.11 9.98 1.05
CA ALA A 84 -5.25 9.80 2.22
C ALA A 84 -5.02 11.13 2.96
N LEU A 85 -4.87 12.23 2.23
CA LEU A 85 -4.76 13.58 2.80
C LEU A 85 -6.03 13.99 3.54
N ASN A 86 -7.20 13.81 2.92
CA ASN A 86 -8.50 14.15 3.53
C ASN A 86 -8.78 13.33 4.79
N LYS A 87 -8.36 12.07 4.82
CA LYS A 87 -8.51 11.18 5.97
C LYS A 87 -7.43 11.38 7.06
N GLY A 88 -6.39 12.16 6.79
CA GLY A 88 -5.22 12.26 7.67
C GLY A 88 -4.53 10.90 7.86
N ALA A 89 -4.55 10.04 6.84
CA ALA A 89 -4.13 8.65 6.92
C ALA A 89 -2.60 8.48 7.05
N LEU A 90 -1.83 9.42 6.50
CA LEU A 90 -0.37 9.41 6.57
C LEU A 90 0.11 10.32 7.69
N GLN A 91 0.74 9.73 8.71
CA GLN A 91 1.26 10.47 9.86
C GLN A 91 2.59 11.16 9.53
N LYS A 92 3.53 10.41 8.94
CA LYS A 92 4.87 10.88 8.59
C LYS A 92 5.49 10.02 7.50
N VAL A 93 6.43 10.62 6.78
CA VAL A 93 7.31 9.94 5.82
C VAL A 93 8.71 9.88 6.42
N ILE A 94 9.35 8.72 6.39
CA ILE A 94 10.70 8.53 6.94
C ILE A 94 11.58 7.97 5.83
N ILE A 95 12.70 8.64 5.57
CA ILE A 95 13.74 8.20 4.66
C ILE A 95 14.79 7.48 5.50
N GLU A 96 14.93 6.19 5.25
CA GLU A 96 15.88 5.31 5.90
C GLU A 96 17.01 5.00 4.91
N PRO A 97 18.25 4.73 5.36
CA PRO A 97 19.31 4.25 4.48
C PRO A 97 18.88 3.00 3.70
N LYS A 98 18.21 2.08 4.39
CA LYS A 98 17.60 0.87 3.85
C LYS A 98 16.28 0.60 4.53
N VAL A 99 15.29 0.13 3.77
CA VAL A 99 13.99 -0.31 4.30
C VAL A 99 13.86 -1.81 4.11
N VAL A 100 13.77 -2.54 5.22
CA VAL A 100 13.61 -4.01 5.24
C VAL A 100 12.35 -4.40 5.99
N ASN A 101 11.69 -5.48 5.54
CA ASN A 101 10.65 -6.13 6.34
C ASN A 101 11.26 -7.06 7.40
N ARG A 102 10.41 -7.65 8.24
CA ARG A 102 10.82 -8.63 9.28
C ARG A 102 11.50 -9.90 8.71
N GLU A 103 11.27 -10.21 7.45
CA GLU A 103 11.87 -11.35 6.75
C GLU A 103 13.24 -10.99 6.12
N GLY A 104 13.70 -9.74 6.29
CA GLY A 104 14.93 -9.24 5.70
C GLY A 104 14.83 -8.86 4.23
N LYS A 105 13.62 -8.82 3.65
CA LYS A 105 13.41 -8.38 2.27
C LYS A 105 13.47 -6.85 2.19
N GLU A 106 14.29 -6.34 1.27
CA GLU A 106 14.42 -4.90 0.99
C GLU A 106 13.26 -4.37 0.13
N PHE A 107 12.84 -3.14 0.41
CA PHE A 107 11.78 -2.43 -0.30
C PHE A 107 12.21 -1.00 -0.63
N LEU A 108 11.75 -0.50 -1.79
CA LEU A 108 11.87 0.93 -2.11
C LEU A 108 10.97 1.76 -1.21
N LEU A 109 9.71 1.35 -1.06
CA LEU A 109 8.67 1.99 -0.27
C LEU A 109 7.98 0.94 0.59
N LEU A 110 7.73 1.26 1.86
CA LEU A 110 7.00 0.38 2.77
C LEU A 110 6.04 1.17 3.65
N VAL A 111 4.75 0.83 3.55
CA VAL A 111 3.70 1.38 4.42
C VAL A 111 3.60 0.52 5.68
N ALA A 112 3.80 1.13 6.85
CA ALA A 112 3.71 0.49 8.16
C ALA A 112 2.64 1.14 9.04
N ARG A 113 1.88 0.31 9.78
CA ARG A 113 0.89 0.80 10.75
C ARG A 113 1.58 1.47 11.93
N THR A 114 0.91 2.46 12.50
CA THR A 114 1.33 3.13 13.72
C THR A 114 0.52 2.61 14.91
N SER A 115 0.87 3.02 16.12
CA SER A 115 0.05 2.80 17.31
C SER A 115 -1.26 3.60 17.28
N GLN A 116 -1.34 4.64 16.44
CA GLN A 116 -2.54 5.45 16.28
C GLN A 116 -3.48 4.81 15.24
N PRO A 117 -4.76 4.62 15.59
CA PRO A 117 -5.73 4.08 14.65
C PRO A 117 -5.89 5.02 13.46
N ASN A 118 -6.20 4.46 12.30
CA ASN A 118 -6.34 5.20 11.06
C ASN A 118 -5.09 5.92 10.54
N GLN A 119 -3.92 5.63 11.10
CA GLN A 119 -2.67 6.25 10.69
C GLN A 119 -1.57 5.25 10.38
N VAL A 120 -0.85 5.55 9.31
CA VAL A 120 0.33 4.82 8.87
C VAL A 120 1.53 5.75 8.72
N LYS A 121 2.72 5.15 8.73
CA LYS A 121 3.97 5.79 8.31
C LYS A 121 4.42 5.20 6.98
N LEU A 122 4.98 6.04 6.12
CA LEU A 122 5.61 5.61 4.87
C LEU A 122 7.12 5.63 5.06
N LEU A 123 7.76 4.48 4.87
CA LEU A 123 9.21 4.34 4.88
C LEU A 123 9.72 4.33 3.44
N ILE A 124 10.80 5.06 3.17
CA ILE A 124 11.42 5.18 1.84
C ILE A 124 12.90 4.85 1.97
N SER A 125 13.40 3.95 1.12
CA SER A 125 14.80 3.54 1.12
C SER A 125 15.65 4.48 0.26
N ALA A 126 16.62 5.16 0.87
CA ALA A 126 17.57 6.02 0.16
C ALA A 126 18.45 5.21 -0.81
N SER A 127 18.93 4.03 -0.40
CA SER A 127 19.75 3.17 -1.28
C SER A 127 18.96 2.70 -2.49
N ALA A 128 17.69 2.31 -2.31
CA ALA A 128 16.87 1.84 -3.42
C ALA A 128 16.47 2.98 -4.37
N LEU A 129 16.32 4.22 -3.86
CA LEU A 129 16.14 5.40 -4.70
C LEU A 129 17.36 5.65 -5.59
N GLU A 130 18.57 5.44 -5.06
CA GLU A 130 19.82 5.55 -5.81
C GLU A 130 19.96 4.44 -6.86
N GLU A 131 19.83 3.19 -6.44
CA GLU A 131 19.98 2.01 -7.31
C GLU A 131 19.00 1.99 -8.48
N GLN A 132 17.77 2.49 -8.26
CA GLN A 132 16.74 2.55 -9.29
C GLN A 132 16.76 3.86 -10.10
N GLY A 133 17.69 4.78 -9.81
CA GLY A 133 17.90 6.00 -10.58
C GLY A 133 16.86 7.10 -10.32
N TYR A 134 16.18 7.08 -9.18
CA TYR A 134 15.19 8.11 -8.83
C TYR A 134 15.80 9.39 -8.25
N LEU A 135 17.04 9.34 -7.74
CA LEU A 135 17.68 10.51 -7.15
C LEU A 135 17.75 11.68 -8.15
N ASN A 136 17.36 12.87 -7.69
CA ASN A 136 17.27 14.10 -8.47
C ASN A 136 16.26 14.04 -9.65
N HIS A 137 15.42 13.01 -9.70
CA HIS A 137 14.38 12.82 -10.71
C HIS A 137 12.98 12.68 -10.08
N PRO A 138 12.48 13.72 -9.39
CA PRO A 138 11.17 13.68 -8.73
C PRO A 138 10.01 13.30 -9.66
N ASP A 139 10.04 13.71 -10.94
CA ASP A 139 9.03 13.31 -11.96
C ASP A 139 8.86 11.80 -12.08
N GLN A 140 9.95 11.05 -11.97
CA GLN A 140 9.95 9.61 -12.12
C GLN A 140 9.49 8.91 -10.84
N LEU A 141 9.69 9.54 -9.69
CA LEU A 141 9.27 9.03 -8.39
C LEU A 141 7.77 9.25 -8.14
N VAL A 142 7.19 10.35 -8.62
CA VAL A 142 5.75 10.69 -8.48
C VAL A 142 4.81 9.52 -8.81
N PRO A 143 4.88 8.86 -9.98
CA PRO A 143 3.95 7.77 -10.31
C PRO A 143 4.12 6.55 -9.40
N VAL A 144 5.35 6.31 -8.89
CA VAL A 144 5.63 5.21 -7.95
C VAL A 144 5.00 5.53 -6.60
N LEU A 145 5.23 6.74 -6.08
CA LEU A 145 4.60 7.21 -4.84
C LEU A 145 3.08 7.18 -4.93
N ALA A 146 2.50 7.70 -6.03
CA ALA A 146 1.06 7.73 -6.23
C ALA A 146 0.42 6.33 -6.14
N ARG A 147 1.13 5.30 -6.62
CA ARG A 147 0.67 3.91 -6.53
C ARG A 147 0.65 3.39 -5.09
N GLU A 148 1.63 3.76 -4.28
CA GLU A 148 1.71 3.35 -2.88
C GLU A 148 0.57 3.92 -2.02
N PHE A 149 -0.03 5.04 -2.42
CA PHE A 149 -1.17 5.59 -1.69
C PHE A 149 -2.41 4.68 -1.68
N GLN A 150 -2.50 3.72 -2.61
CA GLN A 150 -3.47 2.63 -2.51
C GLN A 150 -3.30 1.83 -1.21
N TRP A 151 -2.05 1.54 -0.82
CA TRP A 151 -1.73 0.83 0.41
C TRP A 151 -1.83 1.73 1.64
N VAL A 152 -1.48 3.02 1.52
CA VAL A 152 -1.66 3.99 2.60
C VAL A 152 -3.12 4.02 3.05
N VAL A 153 -4.04 4.20 2.11
CA VAL A 153 -5.48 4.21 2.41
C VAL A 153 -5.94 2.86 2.96
N SER A 154 -5.55 1.75 2.33
CA SER A 154 -6.00 0.41 2.73
C SER A 154 -5.46 -0.03 4.10
N LYS A 155 -4.19 0.28 4.43
CA LYS A 155 -3.59 -0.08 5.72
C LYS A 155 -4.00 0.85 6.85
N ALA A 156 -4.31 2.10 6.51
CA ALA A 156 -4.90 3.05 7.44
C ALA A 156 -6.34 2.67 7.78
N ASP A 157 -7.12 2.07 6.88
CA ASP A 157 -8.45 1.61 7.27
C ASP A 157 -8.38 0.56 8.40
N THR A 158 -8.73 0.99 9.60
CA THR A 158 -8.81 0.14 10.80
C THR A 158 -10.25 -0.21 11.17
N THR A 159 -11.20 0.13 10.29
CA THR A 159 -12.59 -0.31 10.46
C THR A 159 -12.58 -1.84 10.56
N PRO A 160 -13.22 -2.44 11.59
CA PRO A 160 -13.28 -3.88 11.69
C PRO A 160 -13.85 -4.41 10.38
N ASP A 161 -13.10 -5.33 9.76
CA ASP A 161 -13.51 -5.95 8.52
C ASP A 161 -14.96 -6.40 8.70
N ARG A 162 -15.85 -5.98 7.79
CA ARG A 162 -17.22 -6.49 7.82
C ARG A 162 -17.06 -7.99 7.75
N GLN A 163 -17.38 -8.69 8.83
CA GLN A 163 -17.43 -10.14 8.81
C GLN A 163 -18.39 -10.50 7.69
N MET A 164 -17.84 -10.90 6.54
CA MET A 164 -18.60 -11.69 5.59
C MET A 164 -18.97 -12.90 6.42
N ASN A 165 -20.24 -12.93 6.86
CA ASN A 165 -20.86 -14.16 7.28
C ASN A 165 -20.74 -15.07 6.06
N VAL A 166 -19.66 -15.85 6.00
CA VAL A 166 -19.50 -16.95 5.07
C VAL A 166 -20.59 -17.90 5.52
N VAL A 167 -21.80 -17.70 4.99
CA VAL A 167 -22.84 -18.70 5.00
C VAL A 167 -22.14 -19.92 4.44
N ARG A 168 -21.92 -20.94 5.29
CA ARG A 168 -21.30 -22.19 4.85
C ARG A 168 -22.12 -22.64 3.66
N ALA A 169 -21.53 -22.61 2.47
CA ALA A 169 -22.19 -23.04 1.26
C ALA A 169 -22.66 -24.49 1.50
N ASP A 170 -23.97 -24.72 1.43
CA ASP A 170 -24.51 -26.07 1.50
C ASP A 170 -24.28 -26.76 0.15
N LEU A 171 -23.04 -27.22 -0.02
CA LEU A 171 -22.62 -27.96 -1.21
C LEU A 171 -23.26 -29.35 -1.29
N THR A 172 -23.99 -29.80 -0.27
CA THR A 172 -24.69 -31.10 -0.31
C THR A 172 -25.89 -31.07 -1.24
N GLN A 173 -26.49 -29.89 -1.43
CA GLN A 173 -27.66 -29.69 -2.30
C GLN A 173 -27.29 -29.18 -3.70
N ALA A 174 -26.01 -28.89 -3.96
CA ALA A 174 -25.58 -28.41 -5.27
C ALA A 174 -25.58 -29.56 -6.30
N PRO A 175 -26.25 -29.41 -7.47
CA PRO A 175 -26.24 -30.42 -8.51
C PRO A 175 -24.87 -30.45 -9.22
N ILE A 176 -23.90 -31.16 -8.64
CA ILE A 176 -22.58 -31.35 -9.25
C ILE A 176 -22.70 -32.40 -10.36
N LEU A 177 -22.78 -31.95 -11.61
CA LEU A 177 -22.79 -32.81 -12.79
C LEU A 177 -21.38 -32.96 -13.38
N THR A 178 -21.05 -34.17 -13.84
CA THR A 178 -19.78 -34.42 -14.53
C THR A 178 -19.82 -33.89 -15.97
N ASN A 179 -18.66 -33.57 -16.54
CA ASN A 179 -18.54 -33.10 -17.93
C ASN A 179 -19.23 -34.03 -18.95
N GLN A 180 -19.21 -35.34 -18.70
CA GLN A 180 -19.89 -36.33 -19.54
C GLN A 180 -21.43 -36.22 -19.48
N LYS A 181 -22.00 -35.83 -18.34
CA LYS A 181 -23.44 -35.58 -18.19
C LYS A 181 -23.82 -34.26 -18.84
N ILE A 182 -23.03 -33.20 -18.62
CA ILE A 182 -23.25 -31.88 -19.23
C ILE A 182 -23.23 -31.96 -20.77
N GLY A 183 -22.32 -32.76 -21.33
CA GLY A 183 -22.23 -32.99 -22.78
C GLY A 183 -23.49 -33.63 -23.40
N LYS A 184 -24.33 -34.30 -22.60
CA LYS A 184 -25.58 -34.93 -23.03
C LYS A 184 -26.82 -34.06 -22.83
N LEU A 185 -26.69 -32.95 -22.11
CA LEU A 185 -27.79 -32.00 -21.89
C LEU A 185 -27.99 -31.11 -23.11
N SER A 186 -29.26 -30.82 -23.40
CA SER A 186 -29.70 -29.76 -24.30
C SER A 186 -29.38 -28.36 -23.73
N GLY A 187 -29.50 -27.32 -24.55
CA GLY A 187 -29.22 -25.94 -24.13
C GLY A 187 -30.09 -25.48 -22.96
N GLU A 188 -31.38 -25.80 -22.99
CA GLU A 188 -32.35 -25.43 -21.94
C GLU A 188 -32.06 -26.15 -20.61
N GLU A 189 -31.68 -27.43 -20.66
CA GLU A 189 -31.32 -28.19 -19.46
C GLU A 189 -30.02 -27.67 -18.82
N ARG A 190 -29.06 -27.20 -19.62
CA ARG A 190 -27.85 -26.56 -19.09
C ARG A 190 -28.17 -25.25 -18.38
N GLU A 191 -29.09 -24.46 -18.93
CA GLU A 191 -29.52 -23.19 -18.33
C GLU A 191 -30.20 -23.42 -16.97
N GLN A 192 -31.08 -24.42 -16.87
CA GLN A 192 -31.76 -24.77 -15.61
C GLN A 192 -30.77 -25.20 -14.54
N VAL A 193 -29.79 -26.04 -14.88
CA VAL A 193 -28.74 -26.48 -13.94
C VAL A 193 -27.90 -25.29 -13.46
N LEU A 194 -27.57 -24.35 -14.35
CA LEU A 194 -26.86 -23.12 -14.00
C LEU A 194 -27.68 -22.23 -13.05
N GLN A 195 -28.97 -22.05 -13.32
CA GLN A 195 -29.87 -21.28 -12.45
C GLN A 195 -29.99 -21.91 -11.05
N GLU A 196 -30.07 -23.23 -10.97
CA GLU A 196 -30.13 -23.96 -9.70
C GLU A 196 -28.82 -23.83 -8.91
N LEU A 197 -27.66 -23.90 -9.58
CA LEU A 197 -26.37 -23.59 -8.97
C LEU A 197 -26.34 -22.15 -8.41
N PHE A 198 -26.76 -21.15 -9.17
CA PHE A 198 -26.75 -19.77 -8.68
C PHE A 198 -27.67 -19.55 -7.47
N ARG A 199 -28.82 -20.22 -7.42
CA ARG A 199 -29.76 -20.13 -6.29
C ARG A 199 -29.14 -20.60 -4.97
N THR A 200 -28.30 -21.64 -5.01
CA THR A 200 -27.61 -22.17 -3.83
C THR A 200 -26.42 -21.30 -3.40
N TYR A 201 -25.82 -20.56 -4.34
CA TYR A 201 -24.62 -19.75 -4.09
C TYR A 201 -24.89 -18.26 -3.79
N LEU A 202 -26.01 -17.70 -4.23
CA LEU A 202 -26.33 -16.27 -4.09
C LEU A 202 -27.54 -16.05 -3.18
N THR A 203 -27.34 -16.25 -1.87
CA THR A 203 -28.27 -15.71 -0.87
C THR A 203 -27.61 -14.52 -0.17
N THR A 204 -27.91 -13.32 -0.64
CA THR A 204 -27.70 -12.11 0.17
C THR A 204 -28.84 -12.01 1.17
N VAL A 205 -28.59 -12.39 2.42
CA VAL A 205 -29.53 -12.17 3.52
C VAL A 205 -29.35 -10.73 4.00
N ASP A 206 -30.38 -9.90 3.87
CA ASP A 206 -30.41 -8.59 4.53
C ASP A 206 -30.70 -8.82 6.01
N GLN A 207 -29.76 -8.51 6.90
CA GLN A 207 -29.88 -8.74 8.34
C GLN A 207 -30.55 -7.56 9.08
N TYR A 208 -31.12 -6.59 8.36
CA TYR A 208 -31.78 -5.41 8.94
C TYR A 208 -33.22 -5.19 8.43
N ALA A 209 -33.99 -6.27 8.26
CA ALA A 209 -35.44 -6.19 8.05
C ALA A 209 -36.20 -6.19 9.38
#